data_AF-A0AB33XI61-F1
#
_entry.id   AF-A0AB33XI61-F1
#
_cell.length_a   1.000
_cell.length_b   1.000
_cell.length_c   1.000
_cell.angle_alpha   90.00
_cell.angle_beta   90.00
_cell.angle_gamma   90.00
#
_symmetry.space_group_name_H-M   'P 1'
#
loop_
_entity.id
_entity.type
_entity.pdbx_description
1 polymer ?
#
loop_
_entity_poly.entity_id
_entity_poly.type
_entity_poly.pdbx_seq_one_letter_code
_entity_poly.pdbx_strand_id
1 'polypeptide(L)'
;MTSASSHSFKEQDFHIPIAFAFDKNYLIPAGACLYSLLESIAKANKKIRYTLHALVVGLNEEDKTKLNQITEPFKEFVALEVKDIEPFLDAIPNPFDEDFTKRFSKMVLVKYFLADLFPKYSKMVWSDVDVIFCNEFSADFLNIKEDDENYFYGVYDKIYPYEGFFYCNLTYQRKNQFCKKILEIIRTQKIDKEPQLTEFCRSKIAPLKIEYCIFPHYYSLSEEHLKGVANAIYHNTIKQALREPIVIQYDSHPYFQIKPWTYPFGLKADLWLNALAKTPFMSDWSYLITGGGEIGGEKWHHYHGIAAYHYYFPLWKAEEQIAHDAFKTFLKHYFLHIHEIPQNARRRLFKYCISIPLKSFISKTLKILKLHALAKKILTQLKLLKKS
;
A
#
# COMPACT_ATOMS: atom_id res chain seq x y z
N MET A 1 -29.42 -1.54 -49.06
CA MET A 1 -28.05 -1.00 -48.99
C MET A 1 -27.88 -0.38 -47.62
N THR A 2 -26.84 -0.81 -46.93
CA THR A 2 -26.52 -0.60 -45.51
C THR A 2 -26.38 0.88 -45.15
N SER A 3 -27.19 1.35 -44.19
CA SER A 3 -26.94 2.59 -43.47
C SER A 3 -25.79 2.35 -42.49
N ALA A 4 -24.57 2.69 -42.90
CA ALA A 4 -23.44 2.81 -41.99
C ALA A 4 -23.72 3.99 -41.05
N SER A 5 -24.00 3.72 -39.77
CA SER A 5 -24.01 4.77 -38.75
C SER A 5 -22.54 5.14 -38.47
N SER A 6 -22.10 6.24 -39.06
CA SER A 6 -20.83 6.86 -38.70
C SER A 6 -20.96 7.47 -37.30
N HIS A 7 -20.74 6.67 -36.25
CA HIS A 7 -20.45 7.21 -34.93
C HIS A 7 -19.06 7.86 -35.03
N SER A 8 -19.01 9.18 -35.22
CA SER A 8 -17.76 9.91 -35.05
C SER A 8 -17.41 9.86 -33.57
N PHE A 9 -16.40 9.07 -33.21
CA PHE A 9 -15.92 9.01 -31.83
C PHE A 9 -15.49 10.40 -31.38
N LYS A 10 -16.15 10.95 -30.37
CA LYS A 10 -15.76 12.23 -29.77
C LYS A 10 -14.57 11.98 -28.86
N GLU A 11 -13.73 12.99 -28.66
CA GLU A 11 -12.58 12.92 -27.74
C GLU A 11 -13.00 12.55 -26.29
N GLN A 12 -14.26 12.80 -25.95
CA GLN A 12 -14.94 12.38 -24.72
C GLN A 12 -15.10 10.84 -24.58
N ASP A 13 -15.08 10.08 -25.67
CA ASP A 13 -15.32 8.63 -25.66
C ASP A 13 -14.13 7.83 -25.11
N PHE A 14 -12.98 8.49 -24.89
CA PHE A 14 -11.75 7.87 -24.37
C PHE A 14 -11.26 8.52 -23.06
N HIS A 15 -12.15 9.22 -22.34
CA HIS A 15 -11.82 9.82 -21.05
C HIS A 15 -12.33 8.98 -19.88
N ILE A 16 -11.45 8.67 -18.94
CA ILE A 16 -11.76 7.89 -17.74
C ILE A 16 -11.51 8.74 -16.49
N PRO A 17 -12.56 9.30 -15.87
CA PRO A 17 -12.43 9.97 -14.58
C PRO A 17 -12.44 8.92 -13.45
N ILE A 18 -11.51 9.07 -12.51
CA ILE A 18 -11.32 8.16 -11.37
C ILE A 18 -11.31 9.00 -10.10
N ALA A 19 -12.13 8.65 -9.11
CA ALA A 19 -12.18 9.31 -7.81
C ALA A 19 -11.61 8.41 -6.71
N PHE A 20 -10.84 9.05 -5.82
CA PHE A 20 -10.32 8.50 -4.58
C PHE A 20 -10.70 9.45 -3.45
N ALA A 21 -10.92 8.94 -2.25
CA ALA A 21 -11.00 9.78 -1.06
C ALA A 21 -10.12 9.26 0.07
N PHE A 22 -9.32 10.15 0.66
CA PHE A 22 -8.42 9.80 1.76
C PHE A 22 -8.02 11.02 2.59
N ASP A 23 -7.74 10.79 3.87
CA ASP A 23 -7.21 11.81 4.77
C ASP A 23 -5.68 11.75 4.83
N LYS A 24 -5.09 12.61 5.66
CA LYS A 24 -3.64 12.62 5.94
C LYS A 24 -3.10 11.26 6.40
N ASN A 25 -3.87 10.46 7.14
CA ASN A 25 -3.42 9.16 7.65
C ASN A 25 -3.25 8.13 6.54
N TYR A 26 -4.07 8.24 5.48
CA TYR A 26 -4.01 7.38 4.31
C TYR A 26 -3.20 7.96 3.14
N LEU A 27 -2.50 9.07 3.33
CA LEU A 27 -1.67 9.71 2.29
C LEU A 27 -0.57 8.78 1.75
N ILE A 28 0.17 8.09 2.62
CA ILE A 28 1.24 7.17 2.21
C ILE A 28 0.67 5.96 1.44
N PRO A 29 -0.37 5.26 1.93
CA PRO A 29 -1.07 4.25 1.15
C PRO A 29 -1.56 4.76 -0.21
N ALA A 30 -2.16 5.97 -0.23
CA ALA A 30 -2.65 6.60 -1.46
C ALA A 30 -1.52 6.85 -2.47
N GLY A 31 -0.33 7.26 -2.01
CA GLY A 31 0.84 7.41 -2.89
C GLY A 31 1.19 6.11 -3.63
N ALA A 32 1.24 4.99 -2.91
CA ALA A 32 1.51 3.67 -3.50
C ALA A 32 0.38 3.22 -4.45
N CYS A 33 -0.88 3.40 -4.03
CA CYS A 33 -2.06 3.12 -4.85
C CYS A 33 -2.01 3.89 -6.18
N LEU A 34 -1.87 5.22 -6.12
CA LEU A 34 -1.82 6.08 -7.30
C LEU A 34 -0.66 5.69 -8.23
N TYR A 35 0.53 5.45 -7.69
CA TYR A 35 1.67 5.05 -8.51
C TYR A 35 1.44 3.70 -9.22
N SER A 36 0.90 2.71 -8.50
CA SER A 36 0.59 1.41 -9.10
C SER A 36 -0.49 1.49 -10.19
N LEU A 37 -1.46 2.39 -10.02
CA LEU A 37 -2.46 2.69 -11.04
C LEU A 37 -1.78 3.26 -12.28
N LEU A 38 -0.92 4.29 -12.12
CA LEU A 38 -0.19 4.94 -13.20
C LEU A 38 0.66 3.94 -13.99
N GLU A 39 1.42 3.07 -13.31
CA GLU A 39 2.20 2.01 -13.97
C GLU A 39 1.31 1.02 -14.74
N SER A 40 0.12 0.71 -14.21
CA SER A 40 -0.83 -0.17 -14.86
C SER A 40 -1.41 0.50 -16.13
N ILE A 41 -1.99 1.70 -16.01
CA ILE A 41 -2.63 2.39 -17.15
C ILE A 41 -1.62 2.93 -18.17
N ALA A 42 -0.33 3.07 -17.83
CA ALA A 42 0.70 3.39 -18.81
C ALA A 42 0.83 2.32 -19.92
N LYS A 43 0.37 1.09 -19.64
CA LYS A 43 0.30 -0.04 -20.59
C LYS A 43 -0.95 0.02 -21.48
N ALA A 44 -1.91 0.89 -21.17
CA ALA A 44 -3.15 1.03 -21.93
C ALA A 44 -2.92 1.74 -23.29
N ASN A 45 -3.99 1.80 -24.08
CA ASN A 45 -3.99 2.53 -25.35
C ASN A 45 -3.67 4.01 -25.12
N LYS A 46 -2.68 4.54 -25.86
CA LYS A 46 -2.17 5.92 -25.73
C LYS A 46 -3.18 7.02 -26.05
N LYS A 47 -4.34 6.67 -26.62
CA LYS A 47 -5.45 7.61 -26.84
C LYS A 47 -6.26 7.88 -25.58
N ILE A 48 -6.24 6.98 -24.61
CA ILE A 48 -7.06 7.09 -23.40
C ILE A 48 -6.46 8.15 -22.50
N ARG A 49 -7.33 9.04 -22.01
CA ARG A 49 -6.98 10.11 -21.07
C ARG A 49 -7.62 9.82 -19.72
N TYR A 50 -6.91 10.11 -18.65
CA TYR A 50 -7.40 9.87 -17.29
C TYR A 50 -7.39 11.18 -16.51
N THR A 51 -8.40 11.36 -15.67
CA THR A 51 -8.36 12.39 -14.62
C THR A 51 -8.53 11.72 -13.27
N LEU A 52 -7.50 11.83 -12.43
CA LEU A 52 -7.50 11.33 -11.07
C LEU A 52 -7.98 12.46 -10.15
N HIS A 53 -9.14 12.27 -9.52
CA HIS A 53 -9.72 13.16 -8.52
C HIS A 53 -9.33 12.65 -7.13
N ALA A 54 -8.34 13.28 -6.52
CA ALA A 54 -7.95 13.02 -5.13
C ALA A 54 -8.78 13.94 -4.22
N LEU A 55 -9.82 13.37 -3.59
CA LEU A 55 -10.69 14.06 -2.64
C LEU A 55 -10.13 13.92 -1.23
N VAL A 56 -9.60 14.99 -0.67
CA VAL A 56 -8.70 14.93 0.48
C VAL A 56 -9.18 15.75 1.67
N VAL A 57 -8.68 15.39 2.86
CA VAL A 57 -8.87 16.14 4.11
C VAL A 57 -7.53 16.23 4.85
N GLY A 58 -7.18 17.43 5.32
CA GLY A 58 -6.02 17.66 6.18
C GLY A 58 -4.65 17.56 5.49
N LEU A 59 -4.59 17.69 4.17
CA LEU A 59 -3.32 17.71 3.42
C LEU A 59 -2.75 19.12 3.32
N ASN A 60 -1.46 19.26 3.60
CA ASN A 60 -0.73 20.51 3.42
C ASN A 60 -0.17 20.66 1.97
N GLU A 61 0.49 21.78 1.68
CA GLU A 61 1.05 22.03 0.34
C GLU A 61 2.21 21.10 -0.03
N GLU A 62 2.99 20.62 0.95
CA GLU A 62 4.05 19.62 0.71
C GLU A 62 3.44 18.29 0.26
N ASP A 63 2.35 17.86 0.91
CA ASP A 63 1.63 16.63 0.56
C ASP A 63 1.08 16.70 -0.87
N LYS A 64 0.43 17.82 -1.21
CA LYS A 64 -0.09 18.07 -2.57
C LYS A 64 1.05 18.11 -3.59
N THR A 65 2.19 18.69 -3.24
CA THR A 65 3.37 18.70 -4.10
C THR A 65 3.89 17.28 -4.35
N LYS A 66 4.00 16.46 -3.32
CA LYS A 66 4.41 15.05 -3.42
C LYS A 66 3.43 14.23 -4.28
N LEU A 67 2.12 14.45 -4.17
CA LEU A 67 1.12 13.82 -5.05
C LEU A 67 1.29 14.24 -6.52
N ASN A 68 1.54 15.52 -6.79
CA ASN A 68 1.82 15.98 -8.15
C ASN A 68 3.11 15.37 -8.72
N GLN A 69 4.17 15.23 -7.90
CA GLN A 69 5.41 14.56 -8.32
C GLN A 69 5.20 13.11 -8.78
N ILE A 70 4.24 12.39 -8.18
CA ILE A 70 3.89 11.02 -8.60
C ILE A 70 3.31 11.00 -10.02
N THR A 71 2.48 11.97 -10.36
CA THR A 71 1.73 12.01 -11.64
C THR A 71 2.47 12.75 -12.75
N GLU A 72 3.44 13.61 -12.42
CA GLU A 72 4.22 14.41 -13.38
C GLU A 72 4.84 13.58 -14.52
N PRO A 73 5.45 12.40 -14.30
CA PRO A 73 5.98 11.57 -15.39
C PRO A 73 4.92 11.06 -16.38
N PHE A 74 3.64 11.12 -16.00
CA PHE A 74 2.49 10.60 -16.76
C PHE A 74 1.57 11.71 -17.28
N LYS A 75 1.97 12.99 -17.17
CA LYS A 75 1.16 14.16 -17.53
C LYS A 75 0.70 14.21 -18.98
N GLU A 76 1.33 13.44 -19.87
CA GLU A 76 0.93 13.34 -21.27
C GLU A 76 -0.48 12.76 -21.45
N PHE A 77 -0.94 11.93 -20.51
CA PHE A 77 -2.25 11.27 -20.60
C PHE A 77 -3.02 11.22 -19.28
N VAL A 78 -2.44 11.72 -18.18
CA VAL A 78 -3.07 11.79 -16.86
C VAL A 78 -3.09 13.22 -16.36
N ALA A 79 -4.22 13.65 -15.81
CA ALA A 79 -4.35 14.86 -15.01
C ALA A 79 -4.70 14.50 -13.56
N LEU A 80 -4.05 15.14 -12.58
CA LEU A 80 -4.39 15.03 -11.17
C LEU A 80 -5.13 16.29 -10.72
N GLU A 81 -6.32 16.11 -10.14
CA GLU A 81 -7.09 17.16 -9.49
C GLU A 81 -7.19 16.83 -8.00
N VAL A 82 -6.49 17.60 -7.15
CA VAL A 82 -6.57 17.46 -5.69
C VAL A 82 -7.58 18.46 -5.16
N LYS A 83 -8.61 17.97 -4.47
CA LYS A 83 -9.70 18.80 -3.96
C LYS A 83 -9.92 18.53 -2.48
N ASP A 84 -9.87 19.59 -1.69
CA ASP A 84 -10.30 19.54 -0.29
C ASP A 84 -11.82 19.36 -0.23
N ILE A 85 -12.26 18.34 0.51
CA ILE A 85 -13.68 18.02 0.68
C ILE A 85 -14.15 18.10 2.14
N GLU A 86 -13.34 18.63 3.05
CA GLU A 86 -13.73 18.79 4.46
C GLU A 86 -15.06 19.57 4.60
N PRO A 87 -15.29 20.71 3.90
CA PRO A 87 -16.57 21.41 3.98
C PRO A 87 -17.76 20.59 3.47
N PHE A 88 -17.52 19.73 2.48
CA PHE A 88 -18.56 18.85 1.94
C PHE A 88 -18.92 17.74 2.94
N LEU A 89 -17.92 17.14 3.58
CA LEU A 89 -18.14 16.13 4.60
C LEU A 89 -18.85 16.71 5.82
N ASP A 90 -18.47 17.90 6.27
CA ASP A 90 -19.11 18.57 7.41
C ASP A 90 -20.62 18.80 7.19
N ALA A 91 -21.03 19.03 5.95
CA ALA A 91 -22.43 19.23 5.58
C ALA A 91 -23.29 17.94 5.60
N ILE A 92 -22.66 16.77 5.56
CA ILE A 92 -23.37 15.47 5.58
C ILE A 92 -23.51 15.02 7.04
N PRO A 93 -24.66 14.51 7.52
CA PRO A 93 -24.72 13.93 8.87
C PRO A 93 -23.82 12.68 8.97
N ASN A 94 -23.15 12.44 10.10
CA ASN A 94 -22.44 11.17 10.31
C ASN A 94 -23.47 10.10 10.74
N PRO A 95 -23.74 9.06 9.92
CA PRO A 95 -24.71 8.01 10.28
C PRO A 95 -24.11 6.94 11.21
N PHE A 96 -22.78 6.95 11.38
CA PHE A 96 -22.05 5.89 12.06
C PHE A 96 -21.82 6.20 13.54
N ASP A 97 -21.66 5.15 14.34
CA ASP A 97 -21.22 5.29 15.72
C ASP A 97 -19.73 5.68 15.82
N GLU A 98 -19.29 5.95 17.05
CA GLU A 98 -17.93 6.40 17.32
C GLU A 98 -16.88 5.33 16.98
N ASP A 99 -17.18 4.05 17.22
CA ASP A 99 -16.27 2.93 16.98
C ASP A 99 -16.04 2.69 15.49
N PHE A 100 -17.12 2.76 14.69
CA PHE A 100 -17.05 2.73 13.23
C PHE A 100 -16.29 3.94 12.71
N THR A 101 -16.61 5.14 13.21
CA THR A 101 -15.97 6.39 12.74
C THR A 101 -14.47 6.38 13.01
N LYS A 102 -14.03 5.85 14.17
CA LYS A 102 -12.60 5.64 14.48
C LYS A 102 -11.90 4.69 13.51
N ARG A 103 -12.62 3.69 12.99
CA ARG A 103 -12.05 2.68 12.10
C ARG A 103 -12.01 3.09 10.63
N PHE A 104 -13.08 3.68 10.11
CA PHE A 104 -13.27 3.88 8.66
C PHE A 104 -13.36 5.35 8.24
N SER A 105 -13.49 6.30 9.18
CA SER A 105 -13.76 7.71 8.89
C SER A 105 -15.07 7.94 8.12
N LYS A 106 -15.57 9.18 8.16
CA LYS A 106 -16.73 9.62 7.38
C LYS A 106 -16.42 9.69 5.86
N MET A 107 -15.14 9.62 5.51
CA MET A 107 -14.63 9.59 4.13
C MET A 107 -15.26 8.48 3.27
N VAL A 108 -15.65 7.35 3.87
CA VAL A 108 -16.31 6.25 3.13
C VAL A 108 -17.60 6.71 2.44
N LEU A 109 -18.27 7.75 2.93
CA LEU A 109 -19.53 8.23 2.35
C LEU A 109 -19.34 8.88 0.97
N VAL A 110 -18.14 9.37 0.64
CA VAL A 110 -17.87 10.19 -0.55
C VAL A 110 -18.28 9.46 -1.84
N LYS A 111 -18.07 8.14 -1.89
CA LYS A 111 -18.39 7.29 -3.05
C LYS A 111 -19.87 7.36 -3.46
N TYR A 112 -20.77 7.64 -2.52
CA TYR A 112 -22.22 7.71 -2.76
C TYR A 112 -22.69 9.06 -3.29
N PHE A 113 -21.84 10.08 -3.29
CA PHE A 113 -22.18 11.44 -3.71
C PHE A 113 -21.41 11.89 -4.96
N LEU A 114 -20.72 10.98 -5.65
CA LEU A 114 -19.96 11.29 -6.86
C LEU A 114 -20.83 11.92 -7.96
N ALA A 115 -22.12 11.54 -8.05
CA ALA A 115 -23.04 12.10 -9.04
C ALA A 115 -23.30 13.60 -8.84
N ASP A 116 -23.30 14.07 -7.58
CA ASP A 116 -23.49 15.47 -7.21
C ASP A 116 -22.15 16.24 -7.24
N LEU A 117 -21.06 15.60 -6.81
CA LEU A 117 -19.71 16.18 -6.82
C LEU A 117 -19.19 16.41 -8.26
N PHE A 118 -19.61 15.57 -9.21
CA PHE A 118 -19.13 15.59 -10.59
C PHE A 118 -20.28 15.57 -11.61
N PRO A 119 -21.05 16.67 -11.74
CA PRO A 119 -22.17 16.74 -12.67
C PRO A 119 -21.76 16.62 -14.15
N LYS A 120 -20.48 16.90 -14.47
CA LYS A 120 -19.94 16.85 -15.84
C LYS A 120 -19.71 15.44 -16.38
N TYR A 121 -19.59 14.43 -15.52
CA TYR A 121 -19.29 13.05 -15.95
C TYR A 121 -20.54 12.19 -16.01
N SER A 122 -20.67 11.38 -17.06
CA SER A 122 -21.75 10.40 -17.21
C SER A 122 -21.48 9.12 -16.43
N LYS A 123 -20.22 8.68 -16.41
CA LYS A 123 -19.72 7.55 -15.62
C LYS A 123 -18.35 7.87 -15.03
N MET A 124 -18.00 7.20 -13.93
CA MET A 124 -16.75 7.44 -13.19
C MET A 124 -16.31 6.17 -12.48
N VAL A 125 -15.00 6.00 -12.28
CA VAL A 125 -14.46 4.93 -11.43
C VAL A 125 -14.34 5.45 -10.00
N TRP A 126 -14.74 4.65 -9.02
CA TRP A 126 -14.38 4.84 -7.62
C TRP A 126 -13.32 3.80 -7.23
N SER A 127 -12.34 4.20 -6.44
CA SER A 127 -11.41 3.28 -5.79
C SER A 127 -11.03 3.78 -4.41
N ASP A 128 -10.97 2.85 -3.45
CA ASP A 128 -10.27 3.07 -2.19
C ASP A 128 -8.76 3.20 -2.44
N VAL A 129 -8.03 3.66 -1.43
CA VAL A 129 -6.58 3.87 -1.50
C VAL A 129 -5.75 2.81 -0.77
N ASP A 130 -6.40 1.86 -0.10
CA ASP A 130 -5.76 0.69 0.49
C ASP A 130 -5.64 -0.48 -0.49
N VAL A 131 -5.31 -0.15 -1.74
CA VAL A 131 -5.24 -1.10 -2.85
C VAL A 131 -3.93 -0.94 -3.63
N ILE A 132 -3.59 -1.94 -4.43
CA ILE A 132 -2.58 -1.86 -5.49
C ILE A 132 -3.19 -2.33 -6.81
N PHE A 133 -3.04 -1.52 -7.85
CA PHE A 133 -3.39 -1.88 -9.22
C PHE A 133 -2.27 -2.71 -9.83
N CYS A 134 -2.63 -3.87 -10.35
CA CYS A 134 -1.69 -4.82 -10.96
C CYS A 134 -1.78 -4.82 -12.48
N ASN A 135 -2.98 -4.59 -13.03
CA ASN A 135 -3.25 -4.56 -14.47
C ASN A 135 -4.19 -3.39 -14.83
N GLU A 136 -4.15 -2.98 -16.09
CA GLU A 136 -5.04 -1.94 -16.61
C GLU A 136 -6.46 -2.48 -16.85
N PHE A 137 -7.46 -1.60 -16.86
CA PHE A 137 -8.88 -1.98 -16.89
C PHE A 137 -9.73 -1.17 -17.87
N SER A 138 -9.08 -0.41 -18.76
CA SER A 138 -9.71 0.71 -19.46
C SER A 138 -10.82 0.23 -20.40
N ALA A 139 -10.58 -0.88 -21.10
CA ALA A 139 -11.56 -1.48 -22.01
C ALA A 139 -12.87 -1.86 -21.29
N ASP A 140 -12.77 -2.44 -20.09
CA ASP A 140 -13.96 -2.85 -19.32
C ASP A 140 -14.80 -1.64 -18.89
N PHE A 141 -14.19 -0.53 -18.49
CA PHE A 141 -14.91 0.71 -18.18
C PHE A 141 -15.56 1.35 -19.42
N LEU A 142 -14.84 1.38 -20.54
CA LEU A 142 -15.33 1.99 -21.78
C LEU A 142 -16.50 1.20 -22.36
N ASN A 143 -16.55 -0.12 -22.18
CA ASN A 143 -17.62 -0.99 -22.64
C ASN A 143 -18.98 -0.80 -21.94
N ILE A 144 -19.04 -0.06 -20.82
CA ILE A 144 -20.30 0.30 -20.16
C ILE A 144 -21.09 1.25 -21.07
N LYS A 145 -22.29 0.82 -21.46
CA LYS A 145 -23.15 1.54 -22.41
C LYS A 145 -23.91 2.71 -21.76
N GLU A 146 -24.34 3.65 -22.58
CA GLU A 146 -25.10 4.83 -22.14
C GLU A 146 -26.53 4.50 -21.67
N ASP A 147 -27.14 3.45 -22.22
CA ASP A 147 -28.48 2.96 -21.87
C ASP A 147 -28.48 1.99 -20.68
N ASP A 148 -27.32 1.81 -20.02
CA ASP A 148 -27.19 1.00 -18.83
C ASP A 148 -28.05 1.53 -17.67
N GLU A 149 -28.82 0.63 -17.06
CA GLU A 149 -29.70 0.95 -15.93
C GLU A 149 -29.20 0.39 -14.59
N ASN A 150 -27.90 0.19 -14.44
CA ASN A 150 -27.27 -0.17 -13.18
C ASN A 150 -26.67 1.09 -12.53
N TYR A 151 -26.77 1.19 -11.20
CA TYR A 151 -26.14 2.30 -10.47
C TYR A 151 -24.62 2.14 -10.41
N PHE A 152 -24.19 0.89 -10.26
CA PHE A 152 -22.81 0.50 -10.05
C PHE A 152 -22.49 -0.82 -10.74
N TYR A 153 -21.21 -1.04 -10.98
CA TYR A 153 -20.63 -2.35 -11.18
C TYR A 153 -19.59 -2.60 -10.07
N GLY A 154 -19.71 -3.71 -9.34
CA GLY A 154 -18.80 -4.05 -8.23
C GLY A 154 -18.57 -5.56 -8.08
N VAL A 155 -17.49 -5.95 -7.42
CA VAL A 155 -17.21 -7.37 -7.12
C VAL A 155 -18.04 -7.82 -5.94
N TYR A 156 -18.75 -8.93 -6.06
CA TYR A 156 -19.62 -9.43 -5.01
C TYR A 156 -18.89 -10.28 -3.94
N ASP A 157 -19.11 -9.95 -2.67
CA ASP A 157 -19.06 -10.96 -1.60
C ASP A 157 -20.31 -11.86 -1.70
N LYS A 158 -20.65 -12.63 -0.66
CA LYS A 158 -21.83 -13.51 -0.62
C LYS A 158 -23.14 -12.79 -0.88
N ILE A 159 -23.31 -11.57 -0.38
CA ILE A 159 -24.58 -10.84 -0.41
C ILE A 159 -24.44 -9.43 -0.97
N TYR A 160 -23.32 -8.75 -0.67
CA TYR A 160 -23.09 -7.35 -1.01
C TYR A 160 -21.86 -7.21 -1.90
N PRO A 161 -21.83 -6.20 -2.79
CA PRO A 161 -20.58 -5.84 -3.44
C PRO A 161 -19.57 -5.33 -2.42
N TYR A 162 -18.29 -5.65 -2.63
CA TYR A 162 -17.19 -4.93 -2.01
C TYR A 162 -17.16 -3.51 -2.57
N GLU A 163 -17.21 -2.53 -1.67
CA GLU A 163 -17.37 -1.12 -2.03
C GLU A 163 -16.05 -0.38 -2.21
N GLY A 164 -14.93 -1.12 -2.27
CA GLY A 164 -13.59 -0.57 -2.46
C GLY A 164 -13.23 -0.26 -3.90
N PHE A 165 -14.00 -0.76 -4.87
CA PHE A 165 -13.86 -0.39 -6.28
C PHE A 165 -15.21 -0.48 -6.99
N PHE A 166 -15.59 0.59 -7.70
CA PHE A 166 -16.80 0.61 -8.50
C PHE A 166 -16.60 1.25 -9.86
N TYR A 167 -17.35 0.77 -10.85
CA TYR A 167 -17.77 1.62 -11.96
C TYR A 167 -19.13 2.23 -11.66
N CYS A 168 -19.19 3.55 -11.60
CA CYS A 168 -20.35 4.32 -11.19
C CYS A 168 -21.05 4.92 -12.42
N ASN A 169 -22.34 4.65 -12.59
CA ASN A 169 -23.17 5.28 -13.61
C ASN A 169 -23.81 6.56 -13.05
N LEU A 170 -23.08 7.68 -13.15
CA LEU A 170 -23.49 8.95 -12.55
C LEU A 170 -24.74 9.54 -13.22
N THR A 171 -24.92 9.31 -14.53
CA THR A 171 -26.15 9.72 -15.24
C THR A 171 -27.37 9.00 -14.68
N TYR A 172 -27.29 7.67 -14.52
CA TYR A 172 -28.40 6.90 -13.96
C TYR A 172 -28.64 7.22 -12.48
N GLN A 173 -27.57 7.44 -11.70
CA GLN A 173 -27.66 7.91 -10.31
C GLN A 173 -28.42 9.25 -10.22
N ARG A 174 -28.07 10.25 -11.04
CA ARG A 174 -28.76 11.55 -11.08
C ARG A 174 -30.22 11.40 -11.52
N LYS A 175 -30.49 10.65 -12.60
CA LYS A 175 -31.84 10.39 -13.11
C LYS A 175 -32.77 9.84 -12.01
N ASN A 176 -32.23 9.02 -11.12
CA ASN A 176 -32.99 8.36 -10.06
C ASN A 176 -32.83 8.99 -8.68
N GLN A 177 -32.28 10.21 -8.60
CA GLN A 177 -32.07 10.95 -7.35
C GLN A 177 -31.29 10.15 -6.29
N PHE A 178 -30.27 9.41 -6.71
CA PHE A 178 -29.50 8.49 -5.85
C PHE A 178 -28.92 9.19 -4.62
N CYS A 179 -28.16 10.27 -4.80
CA CYS A 179 -27.53 11.02 -3.70
C CYS A 179 -28.56 11.51 -2.67
N LYS A 180 -29.74 11.94 -3.13
CA LYS A 180 -30.84 12.36 -2.26
C LYS A 180 -31.37 11.20 -1.42
N LYS A 181 -31.56 10.02 -2.01
CA LYS A 181 -31.99 8.81 -1.30
C LYS A 181 -30.96 8.37 -0.26
N ILE A 182 -29.67 8.42 -0.59
CA ILE A 182 -28.58 8.14 0.36
C ILE A 182 -28.65 9.09 1.55
N LEU A 183 -28.80 10.40 1.30
CA LEU A 183 -28.91 11.40 2.35
C LEU A 183 -30.15 11.20 3.24
N GLU A 184 -31.26 10.77 2.64
CA GLU A 184 -32.48 10.42 3.39
C GLU A 184 -32.26 9.19 4.28
N ILE A 185 -31.62 8.14 3.76
CA ILE A 185 -31.24 6.95 4.54
C ILE A 185 -30.34 7.34 5.72
N ILE A 186 -29.28 8.11 5.47
CA ILE A 186 -28.35 8.61 6.50
C ILE A 186 -29.08 9.36 7.62
N ARG A 187 -30.12 10.13 7.28
CA ARG A 187 -30.88 10.95 8.24
C ARG A 187 -31.93 10.18 9.02
N THR A 188 -32.46 9.08 8.47
CA THR A 188 -33.66 8.42 8.98
C THR A 188 -33.39 7.03 9.53
N GLN A 189 -32.28 6.39 9.14
CA GLN A 189 -31.97 5.02 9.49
C GLN A 189 -30.70 4.97 10.34
N LYS A 190 -30.68 4.01 11.28
CA LYS A 190 -29.45 3.64 11.97
C LYS A 190 -28.63 2.73 11.04
N ILE A 191 -27.40 3.14 10.75
CA ILE A 191 -26.49 2.40 9.88
C ILE A 191 -25.43 1.73 10.75
N ASP A 192 -25.51 0.41 10.87
CA ASP A 192 -24.53 -0.41 11.59
C ASP A 192 -23.43 -0.94 10.63
N LYS A 193 -23.72 -1.02 9.32
CA LYS A 193 -22.80 -1.48 8.27
C LYS A 193 -22.97 -0.68 6.99
N GLU A 194 -21.86 -0.34 6.36
CA GLU A 194 -21.80 0.45 5.12
C GLU A 194 -22.74 -0.07 4.00
N PRO A 195 -22.84 -1.39 3.70
CA PRO A 195 -23.69 -1.88 2.61
C PRO A 195 -25.20 -1.63 2.80
N GLN A 196 -25.66 -1.26 3.99
CA GLN A 196 -27.06 -0.87 4.21
C GLN A 196 -27.42 0.39 3.41
N LEU A 197 -26.45 1.26 3.11
CA LEU A 197 -26.66 2.47 2.32
C LEU A 197 -27.08 2.16 0.88
N THR A 198 -26.66 1.02 0.33
CA THR A 198 -26.96 0.62 -1.06
C THR A 198 -28.04 -0.45 -1.18
N GLU A 199 -28.64 -0.86 -0.06
CA GLU A 199 -29.67 -1.92 0.02
C GLU A 199 -30.79 -1.74 -1.01
N PHE A 200 -31.36 -0.54 -1.08
CA PHE A 200 -32.50 -0.21 -1.94
C PHE A 200 -32.20 -0.38 -3.45
N CYS A 201 -30.92 -0.37 -3.82
CA CYS A 201 -30.48 -0.47 -5.20
C CYS A 201 -29.70 -1.77 -5.51
N ARG A 202 -29.64 -2.72 -4.57
CA ARG A 202 -28.83 -3.95 -4.70
C ARG A 202 -29.10 -4.72 -5.99
N SER A 203 -30.35 -4.81 -6.44
CA SER A 203 -30.75 -5.51 -7.67
C SER A 203 -30.29 -4.83 -8.96
N LYS A 204 -29.80 -3.59 -8.86
CA LYS A 204 -29.28 -2.75 -9.94
C LYS A 204 -27.80 -2.42 -9.72
N ILE A 205 -27.08 -3.31 -9.03
CA ILE A 205 -25.62 -3.33 -9.00
C ILE A 205 -25.18 -4.54 -9.83
N ALA A 206 -24.45 -4.30 -10.90
CA ALA A 206 -23.99 -5.36 -11.79
C ALA A 206 -22.68 -5.99 -11.27
N PRO A 207 -22.47 -7.30 -11.45
CA PRO A 207 -21.23 -7.94 -11.00
C PRO A 207 -20.05 -7.56 -11.90
N LEU A 208 -18.93 -7.16 -11.29
CA LEU A 208 -17.61 -7.15 -11.91
C LEU A 208 -16.93 -8.51 -11.79
N LYS A 209 -15.87 -8.70 -12.60
CA LYS A 209 -14.98 -9.86 -12.48
C LYS A 209 -14.19 -9.77 -11.15
N ILE A 210 -13.89 -10.90 -10.52
CA ILE A 210 -13.23 -10.92 -9.20
C ILE A 210 -11.79 -10.38 -9.21
N GLU A 211 -11.18 -10.29 -10.39
CA GLU A 211 -9.88 -9.64 -10.65
C GLU A 211 -9.83 -8.20 -10.09
N TYR A 212 -10.98 -7.52 -10.00
CA TYR A 212 -11.10 -6.17 -9.46
C TYR A 212 -11.11 -6.09 -7.92
N CYS A 213 -11.10 -7.23 -7.22
CA CYS A 213 -11.04 -7.28 -5.76
C CYS A 213 -10.44 -8.62 -5.31
N ILE A 214 -9.12 -8.68 -5.31
CA ILE A 214 -8.37 -9.83 -4.77
C ILE A 214 -7.78 -9.47 -3.42
N PHE A 215 -8.05 -10.29 -2.40
CA PHE A 215 -7.41 -10.12 -1.11
C PHE A 215 -6.13 -10.94 -1.00
N PRO A 216 -5.04 -10.40 -0.42
CA PRO A 216 -3.78 -11.11 -0.20
C PRO A 216 -3.90 -12.47 0.50
N HIS A 217 -4.81 -12.63 1.47
CA HIS A 217 -5.00 -13.91 2.14
C HIS A 217 -5.57 -15.00 1.23
N TYR A 218 -6.17 -14.67 0.08
CA TYR A 218 -6.62 -15.67 -0.90
C TYR A 218 -5.45 -16.49 -1.47
N TYR A 219 -4.24 -15.94 -1.51
CA TYR A 219 -3.04 -16.65 -1.99
C TYR A 219 -2.58 -17.78 -1.06
N SER A 220 -3.03 -17.82 0.20
CA SER A 220 -2.70 -18.89 1.13
C SER A 220 -3.80 -19.96 1.25
N LEU A 221 -4.93 -19.78 0.57
CA LEU A 221 -6.07 -20.70 0.66
C LEU A 221 -5.98 -21.83 -0.36
N SER A 222 -6.46 -23.02 0.03
CA SER A 222 -6.72 -24.11 -0.91
C SER A 222 -7.91 -23.75 -1.82
N GLU A 223 -8.07 -24.49 -2.92
CA GLU A 223 -9.21 -24.28 -3.83
C GLU A 223 -10.56 -24.45 -3.14
N GLU A 224 -10.69 -25.43 -2.26
CA GLU A 224 -11.92 -25.67 -1.50
C GLU A 224 -12.23 -24.47 -0.59
N HIS A 225 -11.23 -23.95 0.12
CA HIS A 225 -11.40 -22.78 0.96
C HIS A 225 -11.70 -21.51 0.14
N LEU A 226 -11.08 -21.35 -1.04
CA LEU A 226 -11.39 -20.24 -1.95
C LEU A 226 -12.88 -20.25 -2.36
N LYS A 227 -13.44 -21.42 -2.66
CA LYS A 227 -14.88 -21.56 -2.97
C LYS A 227 -15.76 -21.28 -1.75
N GLY A 228 -15.27 -21.49 -0.54
CA GLY A 228 -15.98 -21.16 0.70
C GLY A 228 -16.04 -19.67 1.03
N VAL A 229 -15.02 -18.90 0.61
CA VAL A 229 -14.92 -17.46 0.88
C VAL A 229 -15.42 -16.61 -0.28
N ALA A 230 -15.15 -16.99 -1.53
CA ALA A 230 -15.59 -16.24 -2.70
C ALA A 230 -17.06 -16.54 -3.05
N ASN A 231 -17.75 -15.56 -3.62
CA ASN A 231 -19.09 -15.77 -4.16
C ASN A 231 -19.10 -16.89 -5.21
N ALA A 232 -20.18 -17.67 -5.25
CA ALA A 232 -20.41 -18.76 -6.20
C ALA A 232 -20.18 -18.36 -7.66
N ILE A 233 -20.52 -17.11 -8.03
CA ILE A 233 -20.32 -16.62 -9.40
C ILE A 233 -18.84 -16.58 -9.84
N TYR A 234 -17.90 -16.60 -8.90
CA TYR A 234 -16.46 -16.51 -9.14
C TYR A 234 -15.72 -17.83 -8.96
N HIS A 235 -16.39 -18.93 -8.58
CA HIS A 235 -15.73 -20.20 -8.26
C HIS A 235 -14.86 -20.74 -9.39
N ASN A 236 -15.26 -20.50 -10.64
CA ASN A 236 -14.54 -20.98 -11.82
C ASN A 236 -13.43 -20.04 -12.28
N THR A 237 -13.42 -18.77 -11.82
CA THR A 237 -12.48 -17.74 -12.29
C THR A 237 -11.46 -17.34 -11.23
N ILE A 238 -11.71 -17.59 -9.94
CA ILE A 238 -10.87 -17.10 -8.83
C ILE A 238 -9.40 -17.54 -8.93
N LYS A 239 -9.11 -18.74 -9.45
CA LYS A 239 -7.73 -19.19 -9.67
C LYS A 239 -7.00 -18.39 -10.76
N GLN A 240 -7.69 -18.03 -11.83
CA GLN A 240 -7.14 -17.17 -12.86
C GLN A 240 -6.94 -15.75 -12.31
N ALA A 241 -7.92 -15.25 -11.56
CA ALA A 241 -7.85 -13.93 -10.97
C ALA A 241 -6.70 -13.75 -9.97
N LEU A 242 -6.29 -14.81 -9.27
CA LEU A 242 -5.08 -14.79 -8.44
C LEU A 242 -3.78 -14.70 -9.25
N ARG A 243 -3.77 -15.13 -10.52
CA ARG A 243 -2.60 -15.02 -11.40
C ARG A 243 -2.54 -13.66 -12.08
N GLU A 244 -3.70 -13.14 -12.45
CA GLU A 244 -3.86 -11.91 -13.24
C GLU A 244 -4.83 -10.94 -12.56
N PRO A 245 -4.56 -10.51 -11.30
CA PRO A 245 -5.42 -9.56 -10.63
C PRO A 245 -5.39 -8.20 -11.35
N ILE A 246 -6.50 -7.47 -11.37
CA ILE A 246 -6.52 -6.06 -11.75
C ILE A 246 -6.25 -5.21 -10.51
N VAL A 247 -6.90 -5.53 -9.38
CA VAL A 247 -6.74 -4.84 -8.10
C VAL A 247 -6.53 -5.85 -6.99
N ILE A 248 -5.51 -5.60 -6.17
CA ILE A 248 -5.33 -6.26 -4.87
C ILE A 248 -5.77 -5.29 -3.78
N GLN A 249 -6.78 -5.67 -3.00
CA GLN A 249 -7.29 -4.87 -1.90
C GLN A 249 -6.70 -5.35 -0.57
N TYR A 250 -6.03 -4.44 0.14
CA TYR A 250 -5.42 -4.74 1.43
C TYR A 250 -6.42 -4.55 2.56
N ASP A 251 -7.60 -5.17 2.53
CA ASP A 251 -8.52 -5.09 3.67
C ASP A 251 -7.86 -5.66 4.95
N SER A 252 -8.06 -4.97 6.08
CA SER A 252 -7.51 -5.42 7.36
C SER A 252 -8.44 -6.44 7.98
N HIS A 253 -8.00 -7.70 7.99
CA HIS A 253 -8.67 -8.76 8.74
C HIS A 253 -7.87 -9.07 10.01
N PRO A 254 -8.47 -8.96 11.22
CA PRO A 254 -7.74 -9.07 12.49
C PRO A 254 -6.99 -10.39 12.67
N TYR A 255 -7.39 -11.45 11.95
CA TYR A 255 -6.79 -12.78 12.07
C TYR A 255 -5.83 -13.16 10.94
N PHE A 256 -5.91 -12.51 9.77
CA PHE A 256 -5.23 -13.02 8.57
C PHE A 256 -4.43 -11.96 7.81
N GLN A 257 -4.69 -10.68 8.05
CA GLN A 257 -4.11 -9.65 7.20
C GLN A 257 -3.92 -8.32 7.91
N ILE A 258 -2.66 -7.97 8.11
CA ILE A 258 -2.22 -6.65 8.57
C ILE A 258 -1.89 -5.81 7.33
N LYS A 259 -2.27 -4.52 7.34
CA LYS A 259 -1.99 -3.59 6.23
C LYS A 259 -0.48 -3.51 5.94
N PRO A 260 -0.05 -3.42 4.67
CA PRO A 260 1.37 -3.49 4.31
C PRO A 260 2.22 -2.31 4.82
N TRP A 261 1.64 -1.12 4.96
CA TRP A 261 2.32 0.03 5.59
C TRP A 261 2.50 -0.13 7.10
N THR A 262 1.76 -1.04 7.72
CA THR A 262 1.93 -1.41 9.12
C THR A 262 2.89 -2.59 9.25
N TYR A 263 2.71 -3.64 8.45
CA TYR A 263 3.49 -4.88 8.46
C TYR A 263 4.03 -5.20 7.04
N PRO A 264 5.25 -4.76 6.69
CA PRO A 264 5.80 -4.85 5.34
C PRO A 264 6.24 -6.28 4.92
N PHE A 265 6.06 -7.27 5.79
CA PHE A 265 6.37 -8.68 5.51
C PHE A 265 5.11 -9.53 5.28
N GLY A 266 3.94 -8.90 5.21
CA GLY A 266 2.67 -9.58 4.97
C GLY A 266 2.58 -10.18 3.58
N LEU A 267 1.58 -11.06 3.37
CA LEU A 267 1.28 -11.60 2.04
C LEU A 267 1.04 -10.44 1.07
N LYS A 268 1.72 -10.48 -0.08
CA LYS A 268 1.66 -9.47 -1.14
C LYS A 268 2.07 -8.05 -0.71
N ALA A 269 2.71 -7.87 0.45
CA ALA A 269 3.21 -6.56 0.88
C ALA A 269 4.34 -6.04 -0.03
N ASP A 270 5.05 -6.94 -0.71
CA ASP A 270 6.09 -6.63 -1.70
C ASP A 270 5.55 -5.75 -2.83
N LEU A 271 4.33 -5.98 -3.29
CA LEU A 271 3.71 -5.16 -4.35
C LEU A 271 3.50 -3.71 -3.90
N TRP A 272 3.00 -3.53 -2.67
CA TRP A 272 2.82 -2.21 -2.08
C TRP A 272 4.15 -1.49 -1.85
N LEU A 273 5.16 -2.19 -1.31
CA LEU A 273 6.50 -1.64 -1.10
C LEU A 273 7.17 -1.24 -2.42
N ASN A 274 7.06 -2.07 -3.45
CA ASN A 274 7.63 -1.79 -4.77
C ASN A 274 6.99 -0.55 -5.41
N ALA A 275 5.69 -0.34 -5.24
CA ALA A 275 5.01 0.86 -5.69
C ALA A 275 5.44 2.07 -4.87
N LEU A 276 5.41 1.97 -3.53
CA LEU A 276 5.79 3.05 -2.62
C LEU A 276 7.23 3.52 -2.87
N ALA A 277 8.18 2.60 -3.09
CA ALA A 277 9.58 2.89 -3.33
C ALA A 277 9.85 3.80 -4.53
N LYS A 278 8.88 3.93 -5.44
CA LYS A 278 8.94 4.79 -6.62
C LYS A 278 8.21 6.13 -6.43
N THR A 279 7.83 6.45 -5.19
CA THR A 279 7.15 7.70 -4.81
C THR A 279 8.00 8.50 -3.83
N PRO A 280 7.78 9.83 -3.73
CA PRO A 280 8.41 10.65 -2.69
C PRO A 280 7.96 10.26 -1.27
N PHE A 281 6.91 9.46 -1.09
CA PHE A 281 6.44 9.00 0.21
C PHE A 281 7.26 7.85 0.79
N MET A 282 8.18 7.25 0.04
CA MET A 282 9.07 6.20 0.56
C MET A 282 9.92 6.71 1.71
N SER A 283 10.45 7.93 1.63
CA SER A 283 11.22 8.54 2.71
C SER A 283 10.36 8.78 3.95
N ASP A 284 9.14 9.24 3.76
CA ASP A 284 8.19 9.53 4.85
C ASP A 284 7.82 8.24 5.59
N TRP A 285 7.48 7.19 4.85
CA TRP A 285 7.19 5.88 5.43
C TRP A 285 8.41 5.26 6.13
N SER A 286 9.59 5.35 5.50
CA SER A 286 10.84 4.87 6.08
C SER A 286 11.13 5.56 7.41
N TYR A 287 10.97 6.88 7.47
CA TYR A 287 11.15 7.66 8.71
C TYR A 287 10.18 7.22 9.82
N LEU A 288 8.90 6.99 9.47
CA LEU A 288 7.87 6.55 10.41
C LEU A 288 8.18 5.15 10.97
N ILE A 289 8.66 4.23 10.14
CA ILE A 289 8.94 2.84 10.57
C ILE A 289 10.30 2.69 11.28
N THR A 290 11.28 3.57 11.05
CA THR A 290 12.63 3.48 11.65
C THR A 290 12.84 4.27 12.96
N GLY A 291 11.79 4.85 13.56
CA GLY A 291 11.92 5.47 14.90
C GLY A 291 11.99 6.98 14.97
N GLY A 292 11.71 7.72 13.89
CA GLY A 292 11.68 9.19 13.93
C GLY A 292 10.33 9.82 14.35
N GLY A 293 9.25 9.04 14.35
CA GLY A 293 7.91 9.47 14.79
C GLY A 293 7.39 8.62 15.95
N GLU A 294 6.32 9.09 16.63
CA GLU A 294 5.69 8.56 17.86
C GLU A 294 5.24 7.07 17.83
N ILE A 295 5.62 6.30 16.81
CA ILE A 295 5.22 4.90 16.60
C ILE A 295 6.44 3.94 16.61
N GLY A 296 7.68 4.45 16.58
CA GLY A 296 8.81 3.69 16.04
C GLY A 296 9.81 3.04 17.02
N GLY A 297 9.53 2.93 18.31
CA GLY A 297 10.39 2.19 19.24
C GLY A 297 10.19 0.66 19.14
N GLU A 298 9.00 0.19 19.46
CA GLU A 298 8.72 -1.25 19.60
C GLU A 298 8.58 -1.98 18.26
N LYS A 299 7.96 -1.34 17.25
CA LYS A 299 7.76 -1.96 15.93
C LYS A 299 9.07 -2.13 15.16
N TRP A 300 10.00 -1.18 15.25
CA TRP A 300 11.32 -1.32 14.64
C TRP A 300 12.14 -2.45 15.27
N HIS A 301 12.13 -2.58 16.60
CA HIS A 301 12.76 -3.73 17.27
C HIS A 301 12.14 -5.06 16.86
N HIS A 302 10.82 -5.10 16.66
CA HIS A 302 10.13 -6.28 16.14
C HIS A 302 10.51 -6.60 14.69
N TYR A 303 10.58 -5.61 13.79
CA TYR A 303 10.96 -5.82 12.38
C TYR A 303 12.43 -6.12 12.20
N HIS A 304 13.29 -5.46 12.96
CA HIS A 304 14.69 -5.84 13.05
C HIS A 304 14.82 -7.26 13.59
N GLY A 305 14.03 -7.63 14.60
CA GLY A 305 13.96 -8.99 15.13
C GLY A 305 13.51 -10.02 14.09
N ILE A 306 12.49 -9.74 13.28
CA ILE A 306 11.98 -10.62 12.21
C ILE A 306 12.97 -10.70 11.04
N ALA A 307 13.46 -9.56 10.54
CA ALA A 307 14.46 -9.53 9.47
C ALA A 307 15.74 -10.23 9.93
N ALA A 308 16.16 -9.97 11.17
CA ALA A 308 17.27 -10.68 11.77
C ALA A 308 16.98 -12.16 11.93
N TYR A 309 15.82 -12.56 12.42
CA TYR A 309 15.42 -13.96 12.51
C TYR A 309 15.41 -14.67 11.15
N HIS A 310 14.87 -14.05 10.09
CA HIS A 310 14.77 -14.70 8.78
C HIS A 310 16.06 -14.64 7.95
N TYR A 311 16.84 -13.57 8.05
CA TYR A 311 18.03 -13.36 7.21
C TYR A 311 19.36 -13.55 7.96
N TYR A 312 19.41 -13.24 9.26
CA TYR A 312 20.64 -13.26 10.05
C TYR A 312 20.72 -14.42 11.08
N PHE A 313 19.59 -14.90 11.61
CA PHE A 313 19.46 -15.84 12.73
C PHE A 313 18.36 -16.92 12.51
N PRO A 314 18.27 -17.58 11.34
CA PRO A 314 17.22 -18.57 11.10
C PRO A 314 17.37 -19.79 12.02
N LEU A 315 16.24 -20.31 12.54
CA LEU A 315 16.18 -21.42 13.52
C LEU A 315 16.85 -22.73 13.09
N TRP A 316 17.13 -22.91 11.79
CA TRP A 316 17.83 -24.09 11.28
C TRP A 316 19.36 -23.95 11.27
N LYS A 317 19.91 -22.78 11.63
CA LYS A 317 21.35 -22.59 11.78
C LYS A 317 21.78 -22.83 13.22
N ALA A 318 22.88 -23.55 13.39
CA ALA A 318 23.52 -23.71 14.69
C ALA A 318 24.08 -22.34 15.19
N GLU A 319 24.21 -22.17 16.50
CA GLU A 319 24.75 -20.94 17.12
C GLU A 319 26.11 -20.52 16.53
N GLU A 320 26.94 -21.50 16.15
CA GLU A 320 28.25 -21.30 15.54
C GLU A 320 28.14 -20.69 14.13
N GLN A 321 27.17 -21.12 13.34
CA GLN A 321 26.88 -20.56 12.01
C GLN A 321 26.34 -19.14 12.11
N ILE A 322 25.47 -18.91 13.10
CA ILE A 322 24.95 -17.58 13.43
C ILE A 322 26.10 -16.62 13.77
N ALA A 323 26.99 -17.00 14.69
CA ALA A 323 28.13 -16.18 15.09
C ALA A 323 29.08 -15.90 13.91
N HIS A 324 29.33 -16.92 13.09
CA HIS A 324 30.13 -16.80 11.88
C HIS A 324 29.52 -15.83 10.86
N ASP A 325 28.23 -15.97 10.56
CA ASP A 325 27.55 -15.16 9.55
C ASP A 325 27.36 -13.70 9.98
N ALA A 326 27.07 -13.47 11.27
CA ALA A 326 27.04 -12.13 11.85
C ALA A 326 28.40 -11.45 11.74
N PHE A 327 29.48 -12.17 12.08
CA PHE A 327 30.85 -11.64 11.98
C PHE A 327 31.27 -11.39 10.53
N LYS A 328 30.97 -12.32 9.62
CA LYS A 328 31.24 -12.18 8.18
C LYS A 328 30.51 -10.98 7.58
N THR A 329 29.26 -10.75 7.98
CA THR A 329 28.45 -9.62 7.52
C THR A 329 28.98 -8.31 8.07
N PHE A 330 29.33 -8.25 9.37
CA PHE A 330 29.99 -7.11 9.98
C PHE A 330 31.27 -6.74 9.22
N LEU A 331 32.14 -7.71 8.93
CA LEU A 331 33.38 -7.47 8.18
C LEU A 331 33.09 -6.96 6.76
N LYS A 332 32.16 -7.58 6.03
CA LYS A 332 31.77 -7.13 4.69
C LYS A 332 31.30 -5.68 4.71
N HIS A 333 30.39 -5.35 5.60
CA HIS A 333 29.83 -3.99 5.69
C HIS A 333 30.88 -2.98 6.17
N TYR A 334 31.71 -3.37 7.15
CA TYR A 334 32.85 -2.56 7.60
C TYR A 334 33.78 -2.23 6.44
N PHE A 335 34.25 -3.21 5.67
CA PHE A 335 35.18 -2.93 4.56
C PHE A 335 34.55 -2.19 3.39
N LEU A 336 33.25 -2.39 3.11
CA LEU A 336 32.54 -1.65 2.07
C LEU A 336 32.39 -0.16 2.42
N HIS A 337 32.02 0.15 3.66
CA HIS A 337 31.62 1.51 4.05
C HIS A 337 32.64 2.23 4.93
N ILE A 338 33.77 1.61 5.28
CA ILE A 338 34.78 2.26 6.13
C ILE A 338 35.25 3.57 5.52
N HIS A 339 35.30 3.69 4.19
CA HIS A 339 35.71 4.90 3.49
C HIS A 339 34.73 6.07 3.59
N GLU A 340 33.50 5.84 4.05
CA GLU A 340 32.45 6.84 4.24
C GLU A 340 32.39 7.37 5.69
N ILE A 341 32.98 6.64 6.65
CA ILE A 341 32.94 7.01 8.07
C ILE A 341 33.95 8.14 8.37
N PRO A 342 33.64 9.15 9.20
CA PRO A 342 34.62 10.14 9.63
C PRO A 342 35.87 9.53 10.28
N GLN A 343 37.05 10.09 10.01
CA GLN A 343 38.35 9.50 10.38
C GLN A 343 38.49 9.21 11.89
N ASN A 344 37.91 10.07 12.75
CA ASN A 344 37.90 9.92 14.20
C ASN A 344 37.02 8.73 14.66
N ALA A 345 35.89 8.52 13.99
CA ALA A 345 35.01 7.39 14.25
C ALA A 345 35.65 6.07 13.78
N ARG A 346 36.32 6.04 12.61
CA ARG A 346 37.10 4.86 12.16
C ARG A 346 38.14 4.42 13.18
N ARG A 347 38.91 5.37 13.71
CA ARG A 347 39.96 5.09 14.72
C ARG A 347 39.37 4.50 16.00
N ARG A 348 38.23 5.02 16.47
CA ARG A 348 37.54 4.47 17.65
C ARG A 348 37.02 3.06 17.36
N LEU A 349 36.36 2.84 16.22
CA LEU A 349 35.80 1.55 15.85
C LEU A 349 36.88 0.47 15.71
N PHE A 350 38.00 0.79 15.05
CA PHE A 350 39.15 -0.10 14.97
C PHE A 350 39.74 -0.41 16.36
N LYS A 351 39.87 0.60 17.23
CA LYS A 351 40.41 0.40 18.58
C LYS A 351 39.54 -0.53 19.43
N TYR A 352 38.24 -0.27 19.49
CA TYR A 352 37.33 -0.97 20.40
C TYR A 352 36.80 -2.30 19.86
N CYS A 353 36.52 -2.39 18.56
CA CYS A 353 35.93 -3.60 17.97
C CYS A 353 36.99 -4.59 17.48
N ILE A 354 38.20 -4.13 17.14
CA ILE A 354 39.24 -4.98 16.55
C ILE A 354 40.45 -5.09 17.49
N SER A 355 41.09 -3.97 17.84
CA SER A 355 42.36 -4.00 18.57
C SER A 355 42.26 -4.50 20.01
N ILE A 356 41.27 -4.03 20.79
CA ILE A 356 41.12 -4.41 22.20
C ILE A 356 40.73 -5.91 22.34
N PRO A 357 39.76 -6.43 21.58
CA PRO A 357 39.40 -7.85 21.63
C PRO A 357 40.56 -8.74 21.19
N LEU A 358 41.27 -8.38 20.10
CA LEU A 358 42.41 -9.15 19.61
C LEU A 358 43.56 -9.18 20.64
N LYS A 359 43.86 -8.05 21.30
CA LYS A 359 44.85 -8.01 22.39
C LYS A 359 44.43 -8.87 23.58
N SER A 360 43.15 -8.85 23.94
CA SER A 360 42.60 -9.66 25.02
C SER A 360 42.68 -11.16 24.70
N PHE A 361 42.33 -11.53 23.46
CA PHE A 361 42.41 -12.90 22.97
C PHE A 361 43.85 -13.40 22.94
N ILE A 362 44.77 -12.68 22.31
CA ILE A 362 46.20 -13.02 22.28
C ILE A 362 46.77 -13.14 23.70
N SER A 363 46.41 -12.21 24.60
CA SER A 363 46.84 -12.25 26.01
C SER A 363 46.31 -13.49 26.73
N LYS A 364 45.03 -13.85 26.54
CA LYS A 364 44.44 -15.08 27.10
C LYS A 364 45.11 -16.33 26.52
N THR A 365 45.31 -16.40 25.21
CA THR A 365 45.96 -17.53 24.54
C THR A 365 47.41 -17.70 25.00
N LEU A 366 48.18 -16.62 25.11
CA LEU A 366 49.53 -16.65 25.66
C LEU A 366 49.57 -17.08 27.13
N LYS A 367 48.54 -16.76 27.92
CA LYS A 367 48.42 -17.25 29.31
C LYS A 367 48.08 -18.74 29.37
N ILE A 368 47.13 -19.21 28.55
CA ILE A 368 46.75 -20.63 28.46
C ILE A 368 47.96 -21.48 28.04
N LEU A 369 48.72 -21.02 27.04
CA LEU A 369 49.92 -21.70 26.56
C LEU A 369 51.13 -21.53 27.49
N LYS A 370 51.00 -20.85 28.64
CA LYS A 370 52.10 -20.48 29.57
C LYS A 370 53.26 -19.69 28.93
N LEU A 371 53.08 -19.17 27.73
CA LEU A 371 54.08 -18.39 26.97
C LEU A 371 54.10 -16.90 27.33
N HIS A 372 53.13 -16.43 28.11
CA HIS A 372 53.00 -15.03 28.53
C HIS A 372 54.26 -14.49 29.23
N ALA A 373 54.95 -15.30 30.04
CA ALA A 373 56.19 -14.90 30.71
C ALA A 373 57.36 -14.73 29.71
N LEU A 374 57.45 -15.60 28.72
CA LEU A 374 58.47 -15.55 27.66
C LEU A 374 58.25 -14.33 26.75
N ALA A 375 57.02 -14.12 26.31
CA ALA A 375 56.63 -12.96 25.51
C ALA A 375 56.90 -11.64 26.24
N LYS A 376 56.58 -11.57 27.54
CA LYS A 376 56.90 -10.39 28.38
C LYS A 376 58.41 -10.16 28.46
N LYS A 377 59.21 -11.21 28.64
CA LYS A 377 60.69 -11.13 28.69
C LYS A 377 61.29 -10.61 27.38
N ILE A 378 60.83 -11.11 26.24
CA ILE A 378 61.27 -10.69 24.90
C ILE A 378 60.89 -9.22 24.64
N LEU A 379 59.65 -8.83 24.95
CA LEU A 379 59.18 -7.45 24.76
C LEU A 379 59.90 -6.43 25.67
N THR A 380 60.30 -6.83 26.87
CA THR A 380 61.15 -6.00 27.75
C THR A 380 62.57 -5.87 27.20
N GLN A 381 63.16 -6.95 26.66
CA GLN A 381 64.49 -6.90 26.02
C GLN A 381 64.51 -6.00 24.77
N LEU A 382 63.41 -6.02 23.99
CA LEU A 382 63.23 -5.17 22.82
C LEU A 382 62.84 -3.71 23.16
N LYS A 383 62.80 -3.32 24.45
CA LYS A 383 62.38 -1.98 24.94
C LYS A 383 60.96 -1.54 24.52
N LEU A 384 60.11 -2.46 24.10
CA LEU A 384 58.72 -2.19 23.69
C LEU A 384 57.75 -2.13 24.87
N LEU A 385 58.18 -2.59 26.05
CA LEU A 385 57.50 -2.43 27.33
C LEU A 385 58.47 -1.77 28.32
N LYS A 386 58.08 -0.65 28.93
CA LYS A 386 58.84 -0.09 30.07
C LYS A 386 58.78 -1.09 31.23
N LYS A 387 59.93 -1.37 31.83
CA LYS A 387 59.99 -2.07 33.13
C LYS A 387 59.17 -1.24 34.11
N SER A 388 58.11 -1.84 34.67
CA SER A 388 57.48 -1.35 35.89
C SER A 388 58.41 -1.62 37.07
#